data_AF-A0A3Q3BH37-F1
#
_entry.id   AF-A0A3Q3BH37-F1
#
_cell.length_a   1.000
_cell.length_b   1.000
_cell.length_c   1.000
_cell.angle_alpha   90.00
_cell.angle_beta   90.00
_cell.angle_gamma   90.00
#
_symmetry.space_group_name_H-M   'P 1'
#
loop_
_entity.id
_entity.type
_entity.pdbx_description
1 polymer ?
#
loop_
_entity_poly.entity_id
_entity_poly.type
_entity_poly.pdbx_seq_one_letter_code
_entity_poly.pdbx_strand_id
1 'polypeptide(L)'
;PHRFISQRNAFCNTQDVNLTEKPSSQSSTFIDDNQTEHTSERAHDGDPSTCSQTEELLPSWWRIDLQGVYNVSCITIDNNNNNNNNNRSSSSDISGAQIYVGFSRQNNGTNNKVGNITGVTEGVPDAYKLSPALGRYVTVLLPMTKPLRLCEVNVTATQIICILLPLVRSS
;
A
#
# COMPACT_ATOMS: atom_id res chain seq x y z
N PRO A 1 -15.87 -0.61 -14.56
CA PRO A 1 -15.42 -1.00 -13.21
C PRO A 1 -14.22 -1.96 -13.29
N HIS A 2 -13.01 -1.47 -13.04
CA HIS A 2 -11.81 -2.31 -12.95
C HIS A 2 -11.97 -3.28 -11.76
N ARG A 3 -11.94 -4.59 -12.04
CA ARG A 3 -12.11 -5.65 -11.04
C ARG A 3 -10.73 -6.11 -10.58
N PHE A 4 -10.57 -6.28 -9.28
CA PHE A 4 -9.43 -6.97 -8.68
C PHE A 4 -9.75 -8.45 -8.65
N ILE A 5 -8.73 -9.27 -8.86
CA ILE A 5 -8.81 -10.70 -8.59
C ILE A 5 -7.84 -10.95 -7.45
N SER A 6 -8.36 -11.14 -6.24
CA SER A 6 -7.58 -11.73 -5.16
C SER A 6 -7.26 -13.16 -5.55
N GLN A 7 -5.97 -13.50 -5.66
CA GLN A 7 -5.52 -14.85 -5.95
C GLN A 7 -4.56 -15.29 -4.84
N ARG A 8 -4.96 -16.29 -4.06
CA ARG A 8 -4.06 -16.93 -3.09
C ARG A 8 -2.87 -17.56 -3.82
N ASN A 9 -1.67 -17.37 -3.28
CA ASN A 9 -0.39 -17.84 -3.85
C ASN A 9 -0.06 -17.29 -5.25
N ALA A 10 -0.59 -16.13 -5.63
CA ALA A 10 -0.16 -15.46 -6.85
C ALA A 10 1.08 -14.62 -6.57
N PHE A 11 2.12 -14.78 -7.39
CA PHE A 11 3.26 -13.85 -7.40
C PHE A 11 2.99 -12.76 -8.44
N CYS A 12 3.28 -11.51 -8.07
CA CYS A 12 3.36 -10.42 -9.03
C CYS A 12 4.60 -10.64 -9.93
N ASN A 13 4.55 -10.25 -11.21
CA ASN A 13 5.74 -10.27 -12.06
C ASN A 13 6.82 -9.32 -11.49
N THR A 14 8.09 -9.61 -11.77
CA THR A 14 9.28 -9.10 -11.06
C THR A 14 9.67 -7.62 -11.24
N GLN A 15 8.78 -6.74 -11.75
CA GLN A 15 9.10 -5.31 -11.85
C GLN A 15 8.49 -4.52 -10.69
N ASP A 16 9.08 -4.70 -9.51
CA ASP A 16 8.73 -3.90 -8.34
C ASP A 16 9.32 -2.50 -8.44
N VAL A 17 8.53 -1.50 -8.07
CA VAL A 17 9.01 -0.15 -7.85
C VAL A 17 9.84 -0.16 -6.57
N ASN A 18 11.06 0.37 -6.61
CA ASN A 18 11.81 0.61 -5.37
C ASN A 18 11.05 1.63 -4.54
N LEU A 19 10.46 1.20 -3.43
CA LEU A 19 9.68 2.05 -2.54
C LEU A 19 10.53 2.67 -1.43
N THR A 20 11.71 2.11 -1.14
CA THR A 20 12.61 2.62 -0.12
C THR A 20 12.89 4.11 -0.35
N GLU A 21 12.87 4.89 0.75
CA GLU A 21 13.00 6.36 0.77
C GLU A 21 11.84 7.15 0.13
N LYS A 22 10.81 6.51 -0.43
CA LYS A 22 9.65 7.24 -0.93
C LYS A 22 8.81 7.78 0.23
N PRO A 23 8.25 9.00 0.11
CA PRO A 23 7.45 9.57 1.18
C PRO A 23 6.18 8.74 1.42
N SER A 24 5.97 8.31 2.66
CA SER A 24 4.70 7.72 3.12
C SER A 24 4.08 8.55 4.24
N SER A 25 2.82 8.26 4.55
CA SER A 25 2.07 8.89 5.63
C SER A 25 0.95 7.95 6.08
N GLN A 26 0.51 8.09 7.32
CA GLN A 26 -0.60 7.33 7.88
C GLN A 26 -1.53 8.22 8.71
N SER A 27 -2.73 7.73 9.01
CA SER A 27 -3.76 8.47 9.76
C SER A 27 -3.30 8.87 11.17
N SER A 28 -2.49 8.03 11.78
CA SER A 28 -1.92 8.19 13.13
C SER A 28 -0.74 7.23 13.25
N THR A 29 0.16 7.51 14.19
CA THR A 29 1.30 6.65 14.50
C THR A 29 1.11 6.07 15.89
N PHE A 30 1.08 4.74 15.98
CA PHE A 30 1.08 4.03 17.25
C PHE A 30 2.48 4.03 17.89
N ILE A 31 2.54 4.25 19.20
CA ILE A 31 3.77 4.19 20.00
C ILE A 31 3.60 3.08 21.03
N ASP A 32 4.51 2.10 21.04
CA ASP A 32 4.44 0.99 21.99
C ASP A 32 4.93 1.39 23.39
N ASP A 33 4.76 0.48 24.37
CA ASP A 33 5.19 0.69 25.76
C ASP A 33 6.71 0.94 25.90
N ASN A 34 7.50 0.51 24.91
CA ASN A 34 8.94 0.74 24.84
C ASN A 34 9.30 2.06 24.12
N GLN A 35 8.33 2.93 23.85
CA GLN A 35 8.47 4.19 23.12
C GLN A 35 8.92 4.01 21.66
N THR A 36 8.65 2.85 21.08
CA THR A 36 8.93 2.58 19.68
C THR A 36 7.79 3.15 18.81
N GLU A 37 8.12 4.10 17.94
CA GLU A 37 7.17 4.62 16.97
C GLU A 37 7.00 3.66 15.78
N HIS A 38 5.77 3.25 15.49
CA HIS A 38 5.41 2.41 14.35
C HIS A 38 5.05 3.27 13.14
N THR A 39 6.05 3.98 12.59
CA THR A 39 5.88 4.98 11.53
C THR A 39 5.45 4.38 10.19
N SER A 40 5.01 5.23 9.25
CA SER A 40 4.55 4.79 7.93
C SER A 40 5.65 4.21 7.03
N GLU A 41 6.92 4.49 7.31
CA GLU A 41 8.07 4.05 6.52
C GLU A 41 8.34 2.55 6.71
N ARG A 42 8.06 2.03 7.91
CA ARG A 42 8.19 0.60 8.28
C ARG A 42 7.30 -0.37 7.50
N ALA A 43 6.50 0.12 6.57
CA ALA A 43 5.69 -0.72 5.68
C ALA A 43 6.38 -0.96 4.33
N HIS A 44 7.49 -0.30 4.05
CA HIS A 44 8.16 -0.33 2.75
C HIS A 44 9.69 -0.11 2.86
N ASP A 45 10.25 -0.40 4.04
CA ASP A 45 11.68 -0.26 4.31
C ASP A 45 12.49 -1.49 3.90
N GLY A 46 11.84 -2.56 3.43
CA GLY A 46 12.46 -3.81 3.02
C GLY A 46 12.77 -4.75 4.19
N ASP A 47 12.29 -4.44 5.41
CA ASP A 47 12.39 -5.31 6.58
C ASP A 47 10.99 -5.75 7.06
N PRO A 48 10.50 -6.94 6.65
CA PRO A 48 9.18 -7.43 7.03
C PRO A 48 9.05 -7.78 8.52
N SER A 49 10.15 -7.68 9.30
CA SER A 49 10.10 -7.81 10.76
C SER A 49 9.66 -6.53 11.46
N THR A 50 9.75 -5.38 10.78
CA THR A 50 9.19 -4.11 11.23
C THR A 50 7.82 -3.90 10.59
N CYS A 51 6.98 -3.11 11.26
CA CYS A 51 5.66 -2.79 10.72
C CYS A 51 5.25 -1.37 11.06
N SER A 52 4.61 -0.72 10.10
CA SER A 52 3.77 0.45 10.37
C SER A 52 2.53 0.05 11.16
N GLN A 53 2.05 0.95 12.02
CA GLN A 53 0.82 0.73 12.77
C GLN A 53 0.15 2.06 13.11
N THR A 54 -1.14 2.13 12.84
CA THR A 54 -1.98 3.24 13.29
C THR A 54 -2.53 2.98 14.69
N GLU A 55 -2.94 4.06 15.37
CA GLU A 55 -3.87 3.96 16.49
C GLU A 55 -5.21 3.35 16.04
N GLU A 56 -6.02 2.88 16.99
CA GLU A 56 -7.36 2.35 16.74
C GLU A 56 -8.36 3.50 16.48
N LEU A 57 -8.35 4.02 15.25
CA LEU A 57 -9.22 5.13 14.82
C LEU A 57 -10.10 4.73 13.63
N LEU A 58 -11.13 5.52 13.35
CA LEU A 58 -12.00 5.37 12.19
C LEU A 58 -11.89 6.58 11.24
N PRO A 59 -11.55 6.39 9.95
CA PRO A 59 -10.90 5.22 9.37
C PRO A 59 -9.37 5.29 9.53
N SER A 60 -8.73 4.12 9.69
CA SER A 60 -7.27 4.00 9.64
C SER A 60 -6.79 3.93 8.20
N TRP A 61 -5.71 4.64 7.85
CA TRP A 61 -5.14 4.59 6.51
C TRP A 61 -3.61 4.72 6.50
N TRP A 62 -2.99 4.10 5.51
CA TRP A 62 -1.59 4.25 5.13
C TRP A 62 -1.50 4.62 3.66
N ARG A 63 -0.54 5.47 3.28
CA ARG A 63 -0.37 5.92 1.90
C ARG A 63 1.07 6.20 1.56
N ILE A 64 1.47 5.80 0.35
CA ILE A 64 2.78 6.11 -0.23
C ILE A 64 2.68 7.00 -1.47
N ASP A 65 3.61 7.93 -1.62
CA ASP A 65 3.82 8.77 -2.80
C ASP A 65 4.89 8.13 -3.70
N LEU A 66 4.49 7.61 -4.86
CA LEU A 66 5.41 6.99 -5.81
C LEU A 66 6.37 8.00 -6.48
N GLN A 67 6.19 9.30 -6.25
CA GLN A 67 6.96 10.44 -6.81
C GLN A 67 6.96 10.53 -8.35
N GLY A 68 6.10 9.76 -9.00
CA GLY A 68 5.89 9.75 -10.44
C GLY A 68 4.53 9.18 -10.78
N VAL A 69 4.15 9.22 -12.05
CA VAL A 69 2.96 8.52 -12.52
C VAL A 69 3.37 7.11 -12.95
N TYR A 70 2.67 6.13 -12.41
CA TYR A 70 2.90 4.72 -12.66
C TYR A 70 1.63 4.07 -13.16
N ASN A 71 1.80 3.06 -14.00
CA ASN A 71 0.77 2.09 -14.31
C ASN A 71 0.89 0.90 -13.36
N VAL A 72 0.13 0.94 -12.28
CA VAL A 72 0.18 -0.05 -11.19
C VAL A 72 -0.62 -1.30 -11.60
N SER A 73 0.02 -2.46 -11.52
CA SER A 73 -0.55 -3.74 -11.96
C SER A 73 -0.70 -4.76 -10.83
N CYS A 74 0.08 -4.62 -9.77
CA CYS A 74 0.02 -5.52 -8.61
C CYS A 74 0.42 -4.79 -7.33
N ILE A 75 -0.20 -5.16 -6.23
CA ILE A 75 0.21 -4.74 -4.88
C ILE A 75 0.29 -6.00 -4.04
N THR A 76 1.40 -6.20 -3.34
CA THR A 76 1.58 -7.31 -2.40
C THR A 76 1.65 -6.73 -1.01
N ILE A 77 0.97 -7.37 -0.05
CA ILE A 77 1.11 -7.05 1.37
C ILE A 77 1.61 -8.31 2.06
N ASP A 78 2.79 -8.23 2.68
CA ASP A 78 3.34 -9.23 3.56
C ASP A 78 3.18 -8.75 5.00
N ASN A 79 2.30 -9.41 5.74
CA ASN A 79 2.08 -9.16 7.17
C ASN A 79 2.49 -10.39 8.00
N ASN A 80 3.39 -11.24 7.47
CA ASN A 80 3.81 -12.46 8.15
C ASN A 80 4.55 -12.07 9.43
N ASN A 81 3.93 -12.37 10.56
CA ASN A 81 4.58 -12.23 11.85
C ASN A 81 5.54 -13.41 12.03
N ASN A 82 6.75 -13.29 11.49
CA ASN A 82 7.82 -14.28 11.66
C ASN A 82 8.30 -14.37 13.12
N ASN A 83 7.82 -13.46 13.98
CA ASN A 83 8.27 -13.34 15.35
C ASN A 83 7.41 -14.25 16.23
N ASN A 84 7.92 -15.44 16.53
CA ASN A 84 7.38 -16.46 17.45
C ASN A 84 7.27 -16.00 18.93
N ASN A 85 7.23 -14.70 19.17
CA ASN A 85 6.98 -14.14 20.48
C ASN A 85 5.47 -14.19 20.66
N ASN A 86 5.00 -15.03 21.59
CA ASN A 86 3.60 -15.29 21.92
C ASN A 86 2.78 -14.05 22.34
N ASN A 87 3.28 -12.84 22.12
CA ASN A 87 2.51 -11.62 22.21
C ASN A 87 1.74 -11.40 20.90
N ARG A 88 0.65 -12.15 20.76
CA ARG A 88 -0.43 -11.95 19.79
C ARG A 88 -1.17 -10.64 20.11
N SER A 89 -0.46 -9.54 20.34
CA SER A 89 -1.06 -8.22 20.57
C SER A 89 -1.35 -7.58 19.22
N SER A 90 -2.52 -7.95 18.69
CA SER A 90 -3.51 -7.09 18.02
C SER A 90 -2.99 -6.12 16.94
N SER A 91 -3.19 -6.31 15.63
CA SER A 91 -3.85 -7.34 14.84
C SER A 91 -3.26 -7.22 13.43
N SER A 92 -2.50 -8.21 12.96
CA SER A 92 -2.08 -8.31 11.55
C SER A 92 -3.26 -8.55 10.60
N ASP A 93 -4.46 -8.76 11.17
CA ASP A 93 -5.70 -8.87 10.44
C ASP A 93 -6.10 -7.51 9.84
N ILE A 94 -5.89 -7.38 8.53
CA ILE A 94 -6.33 -6.23 7.73
C ILE A 94 -7.60 -6.57 6.91
N SER A 95 -8.38 -7.56 7.36
CA SER A 95 -9.62 -7.95 6.69
C SER A 95 -10.57 -6.77 6.54
N GLY A 96 -11.11 -6.61 5.34
CA GLY A 96 -11.97 -5.47 4.98
C GLY A 96 -11.22 -4.20 4.55
N ALA A 97 -9.88 -4.20 4.57
CA ALA A 97 -9.09 -3.12 3.99
C ALA A 97 -9.35 -2.99 2.49
N GLN A 98 -9.20 -1.76 2.01
CA GLN A 98 -9.44 -1.33 0.64
C GLN A 98 -8.19 -0.65 0.10
N ILE A 99 -7.79 -0.99 -1.13
CA ILE A 99 -6.62 -0.41 -1.78
C ILE A 99 -7.04 0.55 -2.91
N TYR A 100 -6.48 1.76 -2.89
CA TYR A 100 -6.73 2.83 -3.85
C TYR A 100 -5.45 3.20 -4.57
N VAL A 101 -5.54 3.36 -5.90
CA VAL A 101 -4.48 3.92 -6.75
C VAL A 101 -5.04 5.18 -7.40
N GLY A 102 -4.36 6.33 -7.26
CA GLY A 102 -4.86 7.60 -7.79
C GLY A 102 -3.82 8.71 -7.91
N PHE A 103 -4.23 9.86 -8.46
CA PHE A 103 -3.34 10.99 -8.77
C PHE A 103 -3.26 12.08 -7.69
N SER A 104 -4.17 12.08 -6.70
CA SER A 104 -4.27 13.13 -5.68
C SER A 104 -4.43 12.55 -4.28
N ARG A 105 -3.98 13.32 -3.29
CA ARG A 105 -4.14 13.05 -1.85
C ARG A 105 -5.52 13.44 -1.31
N GLN A 106 -6.31 14.22 -2.06
CA GLN A 106 -7.62 14.74 -1.61
C GLN A 106 -8.58 13.61 -1.20
N ASN A 107 -9.36 13.83 -0.14
CA ASN A 107 -10.27 12.85 0.47
C ASN A 107 -9.58 11.48 0.75
N ASN A 108 -8.37 11.49 1.30
CA ASN A 108 -7.53 10.29 1.52
C ASN A 108 -7.24 9.47 0.24
N GLY A 109 -7.37 10.09 -0.94
CA GLY A 109 -7.22 9.41 -2.23
C GLY A 109 -8.47 8.65 -2.71
N THR A 110 -9.58 8.69 -1.94
CA THR A 110 -10.81 7.94 -2.26
C THR A 110 -11.56 8.48 -3.49
N ASN A 111 -11.39 9.76 -3.83
CA ASN A 111 -12.04 10.37 -5.01
C ASN A 111 -11.47 9.88 -6.35
N ASN A 112 -10.23 9.37 -6.38
CA ASN A 112 -9.57 8.89 -7.60
C ASN A 112 -9.53 7.37 -7.61
N LYS A 113 -10.70 6.74 -7.50
CA LYS A 113 -10.84 5.29 -7.41
C LYS A 113 -10.55 4.63 -8.76
N VAL A 114 -9.32 4.23 -9.00
CA VAL A 114 -8.99 3.32 -10.11
C VAL A 114 -9.12 1.85 -9.69
N GLY A 115 -9.48 1.58 -8.43
CA GLY A 115 -9.62 0.22 -7.94
C GLY A 115 -10.33 0.00 -6.60
N ASN A 116 -10.85 -1.21 -6.36
CA ASN A 116 -11.43 -1.68 -5.10
C ASN A 116 -11.02 -3.12 -4.84
N ILE A 117 -10.38 -3.38 -3.70
CA ILE A 117 -10.25 -4.74 -3.16
C ILE A 117 -11.18 -4.82 -1.97
N THR A 118 -12.08 -5.78 -2.02
CA THR A 118 -12.93 -6.14 -0.89
C THR A 118 -12.56 -7.56 -0.49
N GLY A 119 -12.13 -7.74 0.75
CA GLY A 119 -11.78 -9.05 1.29
C GLY A 119 -10.31 -9.40 1.12
N VAL A 120 -9.43 -8.60 1.74
CA VAL A 120 -8.19 -9.16 2.28
C VAL A 120 -8.58 -10.26 3.26
N THR A 121 -8.03 -11.46 3.12
CA THR A 121 -8.30 -12.61 3.98
C THR A 121 -6.98 -13.18 4.46
N GLU A 122 -6.89 -13.58 5.72
CA GLU A 122 -5.68 -14.15 6.33
C GLU A 122 -4.98 -15.20 5.43
N GLY A 123 -3.73 -14.92 5.05
CA GLY A 123 -2.85 -15.76 4.23
C GLY A 123 -1.71 -14.92 3.67
N VAL A 124 -0.47 -15.41 3.73
CA VAL A 124 0.72 -14.58 3.46
C VAL A 124 1.66 -15.24 2.43
N PRO A 125 2.24 -14.48 1.48
CA PRO A 125 1.90 -13.11 1.07
C PRO A 125 0.62 -13.04 0.24
N ASP A 126 -0.15 -11.99 0.46
CA ASP A 126 -1.38 -11.71 -0.28
C ASP A 126 -1.07 -10.77 -1.45
N ALA A 127 -1.24 -11.27 -2.68
CA ALA A 127 -1.02 -10.50 -3.89
C ALA A 127 -2.35 -10.07 -4.53
N TYR A 128 -2.44 -8.78 -4.81
CA TYR A 128 -3.62 -8.15 -5.36
C TYR A 128 -3.37 -7.67 -6.78
N LYS A 129 -3.85 -8.44 -7.76
CA LYS A 129 -3.72 -8.08 -9.17
C LYS A 129 -4.76 -7.04 -9.57
N LEU A 130 -4.29 -6.00 -10.24
CA LEU A 130 -5.08 -4.91 -10.79
C LEU A 130 -5.21 -5.08 -12.30
N SER A 131 -6.39 -4.72 -12.84
CA SER A 131 -6.39 -4.18 -14.20
C SER A 131 -5.52 -2.91 -14.18
N PRO A 132 -4.57 -2.73 -15.12
CA PRO A 132 -3.58 -1.66 -15.03
C PRO A 132 -4.21 -0.30 -14.66
N ALA A 133 -3.72 0.28 -13.56
CA ALA A 133 -4.29 1.44 -12.91
C ALA A 133 -3.27 2.58 -12.86
N LEU A 134 -3.56 3.70 -13.54
CA LEU A 134 -2.69 4.86 -13.51
C LEU A 134 -2.82 5.64 -12.19
N GLY A 135 -1.69 5.94 -11.56
CA GLY A 135 -1.68 6.77 -10.35
C GLY A 135 -0.27 7.13 -9.88
N ARG A 136 -0.23 8.03 -8.91
CA ARG A 136 0.98 8.44 -8.17
C ARG A 136 0.94 7.99 -6.71
N TYR A 137 -0.25 7.82 -6.16
CA TYR A 137 -0.45 7.44 -4.77
C TYR A 137 -1.08 6.06 -4.68
N VAL A 138 -0.59 5.25 -3.74
CA VAL A 138 -1.23 4.01 -3.31
C VAL A 138 -1.66 4.20 -1.86
N THR A 139 -2.95 4.00 -1.57
CA THR A 139 -3.52 4.10 -0.22
C THR A 139 -4.13 2.75 0.18
N VAL A 140 -3.81 2.26 1.37
CA VAL A 140 -4.53 1.19 2.06
C VAL A 140 -5.42 1.84 3.12
N LEU A 141 -6.73 1.63 3.03
CA LEU A 141 -7.74 2.22 3.92
C LEU A 141 -8.52 1.09 4.60
N LEU A 142 -8.61 1.15 5.92
CA LEU A 142 -9.44 0.25 6.70
C LEU A 142 -10.69 1.03 7.19
N PRO A 143 -11.87 0.79 6.60
CA PRO A 143 -13.07 1.60 6.85
C PRO A 143 -13.82 1.17 8.11
N MET A 144 -13.10 0.83 9.18
CA MET A 144 -13.64 0.41 10.47
C MET A 144 -12.73 0.90 11.61
N THR A 145 -13.26 0.95 12.83
CA THR A 145 -12.50 1.32 14.03
C THR A 145 -11.57 0.16 14.40
N LYS A 146 -10.38 0.15 13.80
CA LYS A 146 -9.37 -0.90 13.98
C LYS A 146 -8.00 -0.35 13.60
N PRO A 147 -6.91 -0.73 14.29
CA PRO A 147 -5.56 -0.37 13.83
C PRO A 147 -5.28 -0.99 12.46
N LEU A 148 -4.64 -0.23 11.58
CA LEU A 148 -4.07 -0.73 10.33
C LEU A 148 -2.58 -1.02 10.56
N ARG A 149 -2.19 -2.29 10.48
CA ARG A 149 -0.80 -2.75 10.59
C ARG A 149 -0.33 -3.34 9.27
N LEU A 150 0.78 -2.82 8.74
CA LEU A 150 1.39 -3.28 7.49
C LEU A 150 2.90 -3.44 7.70
N CYS A 151 3.42 -4.65 7.50
CA CYS A 151 4.86 -4.94 7.66
C CYS A 151 5.65 -4.74 6.37
N GLU A 152 5.19 -5.28 5.25
CA GLU A 152 5.80 -4.98 3.95
C GLU A 152 4.73 -4.80 2.88
N VAL A 153 4.88 -3.76 2.06
CA VAL A 153 4.01 -3.43 0.94
C VAL A 153 4.89 -3.28 -0.29
N ASN A 154 4.67 -4.14 -1.29
CA ASN A 154 5.34 -4.03 -2.59
C ASN A 154 4.35 -3.55 -3.65
N VAL A 155 4.85 -2.76 -4.60
CA VAL A 155 4.07 -2.25 -5.73
C VAL A 155 4.76 -2.64 -7.03
N THR A 156 4.12 -3.49 -7.82
CA THR A 156 4.56 -3.80 -9.18
C THR A 156 3.91 -2.80 -10.15
N ALA A 157 4.74 -2.03 -10.85
CA ALA A 157 4.26 -1.00 -11.76
C ALA A 157 5.30 -0.57 -12.80
N THR A 158 4.83 -0.01 -13.91
CA THR A 158 5.69 0.62 -14.92
C THR A 158 5.57 2.14 -14.84
N GLN A 159 6.69 2.85 -14.71
CA GLN A 159 6.69 4.32 -14.70
C GLN A 159 6.30 4.88 -16.07
N ILE A 160 5.35 5.80 -16.10
CA ILE A 160 4.98 6.54 -17.30
C ILE A 160 5.84 7.79 -17.37
N ILE A 161 6.86 7.77 -18.22
CA ILE A 161 7.69 8.92 -18.52
C ILE A 161 7.04 9.67 -19.68
N CYS A 162 6.51 10.86 -19.42
CA CYS A 162 6.07 11.74 -20.49
C CYS A 162 7.32 12.38 -21.10
N ILE A 163 7.79 11.82 -22.21
CA ILE A 163 8.82 12.45 -23.03
C ILE A 163 8.11 13.59 -23.79
N LEU A 164 8.42 14.84 -23.44
CA LEU A 164 8.10 15.96 -24.32
C LEU A 164 8.90 15.74 -25.61
N LEU A 165 8.27 15.17 -26.64
CA LEU A 165 8.85 15.21 -27.98
C LEU A 165 9.09 16.69 -28.31
N PRO A 166 10.31 17.09 -28.71
CA PRO A 166 10.54 18.46 -29.13
C PRO A 166 9.56 18.75 -30.27
N LEU A 167 8.72 19.77 -30.08
CA LEU A 167 7.85 20.28 -31.13
C LEU A 167 8.76 20.63 -32.31
N VAL A 168 8.72 19.83 -33.36
CA VAL A 168 9.39 20.15 -34.62
C VAL A 168 8.73 21.43 -35.12
N ARG A 169 9.42 22.56 -34.95
CA ARG A 169 9.04 23.81 -35.63
C ARG A 169 9.33 23.62 -37.10
N SER A 170 8.32 23.22 -37.86
CA SER A 170 8.32 23.41 -39.31
C SER A 170 8.42 24.92 -39.57
N SER A 171 9.59 25.33 -40.09
CA SER A 171 9.84 26.65 -40.68
C SER A 171 9.93 26.47 -42.18
#